data_AF-A0A7C0Z164-F1
#
_entry.id   AF-A0A7C0Z164-F1
#
_cell.length_a   1.000
_cell.length_b   1.000
_cell.length_c   1.000
_cell.angle_alpha   90.00
_cell.angle_beta   90.00
_cell.angle_gamma   90.00
#
_symmetry.space_group_name_H-M   'P 1'
#
loop_
_entity.id
_entity.type
_entity.pdbx_description
1 polymer ?
#
loop_
_entity_poly.entity_id
_entity_poly.type
_entity_poly.pdbx_seq_one_letter_code
_entity_poly.pdbx_strand_id
1 'polypeptide(L)'
;MKLSLEEAEKFHGHLGPYLVIGMRIGEYAMEQLGITPYFDLKVEVECPPKPPVRCLVDGLQLVTGATYGKANILVKEQNKHVRVKITNTKNNREIQIELHPDIPIKIERWYQ
;
A
#
# COMPACT_ATOMS: atom_id res chain seq x y z
N MET A 1 -3.86 -17.05 -4.13
CA MET A 1 -2.73 -16.91 -5.07
C MET A 1 -1.77 -15.90 -4.48
N LYS A 2 -0.47 -16.20 -4.40
CA LYS A 2 0.52 -15.24 -3.88
C LYS A 2 1.04 -14.45 -5.07
N LEU A 3 0.78 -13.14 -5.10
CA LEU A 3 1.24 -12.25 -6.18
C LEU A 3 2.78 -12.26 -6.24
N SER A 4 3.35 -12.43 -7.41
CA SER A 4 4.80 -12.39 -7.61
C SER A 4 5.32 -10.95 -7.79
N LEU A 5 6.62 -10.74 -7.55
CA LEU A 5 7.25 -9.45 -7.85
C LEU A 5 7.24 -9.14 -9.35
N GLU A 6 7.35 -10.16 -10.21
CA GLU A 6 7.26 -10.02 -11.67
C GLU A 6 5.86 -9.56 -12.12
N GLU A 7 4.81 -10.07 -11.49
CA GLU A 7 3.44 -9.63 -11.77
C GLU A 7 3.22 -8.18 -11.32
N ALA A 8 3.76 -7.81 -10.15
CA ALA A 8 3.71 -6.44 -9.65
C ALA A 8 4.49 -5.48 -10.56
N GLU A 9 5.68 -5.87 -11.01
CA GLU A 9 6.49 -5.12 -11.97
C GLU A 9 5.76 -4.99 -13.31
N LYS A 10 5.15 -6.06 -13.84
CA LYS A 10 4.41 -6.00 -15.10
C LYS A 10 3.22 -5.03 -15.04
N PHE A 11 2.54 -4.95 -13.89
CA PHE A 11 1.46 -3.99 -13.69
C PHE A 11 1.98 -2.55 -13.54
N HIS A 12 3.00 -2.35 -12.70
CA HIS A 12 3.49 -1.02 -12.34
C HIS A 12 4.44 -0.41 -13.39
N GLY A 13 5.06 -1.26 -14.22
CA GLY A 13 6.05 -0.90 -15.24
C GLY A 13 7.51 -0.98 -14.79
N HIS A 14 7.78 -1.14 -13.49
CA HIS A 14 9.12 -1.41 -12.93
C HIS A 14 9.01 -1.92 -11.49
N LEU A 15 10.08 -2.49 -10.95
CA LEU A 15 10.18 -2.87 -9.55
C LEU A 15 10.87 -1.76 -8.72
N GLY A 16 10.07 -0.98 -7.96
CA GLY A 16 10.55 0.08 -7.09
C GLY A 16 10.39 -0.22 -5.59
N PRO A 17 11.17 0.41 -4.69
CA PRO A 17 11.10 0.16 -3.26
C PRO A 17 9.73 0.53 -2.67
N TYR A 18 9.10 1.61 -3.14
CA TYR A 18 7.77 2.00 -2.67
C TYR A 18 6.67 1.04 -3.13
N LEU A 19 6.78 0.46 -4.33
CA LEU A 19 5.88 -0.61 -4.78
C LEU A 19 5.93 -1.79 -3.79
N VAL A 20 7.15 -2.25 -3.47
CA VAL A 20 7.37 -3.34 -2.51
C VAL A 20 6.88 -2.98 -1.10
N ILE A 21 7.10 -1.75 -0.64
CA ILE A 21 6.58 -1.27 0.65
C ILE A 21 5.06 -1.36 0.69
N GLY A 22 4.37 -0.89 -0.36
CA GLY A 22 2.93 -1.01 -0.47
C GLY A 22 2.44 -2.45 -0.41
N MET A 23 3.14 -3.36 -1.12
CA MET A 23 2.85 -4.79 -1.08
C MET A 23 2.99 -5.36 0.34
N ARG A 24 4.11 -5.06 1.03
CA ARG A 24 4.39 -5.56 2.38
C ARG A 24 3.39 -5.05 3.42
N ILE A 25 3.01 -3.78 3.35
CA ILE A 25 1.97 -3.20 4.21
C ILE A 25 0.65 -3.94 4.01
N GLY A 26 0.26 -4.17 2.74
CA GLY A 26 -0.94 -4.92 2.40
C GLY A 26 -0.90 -6.35 2.92
N GLU A 27 0.18 -7.10 2.66
CA GLU A 27 0.35 -8.49 3.10
C GLU A 27 0.18 -8.61 4.61
N TYR A 28 0.92 -7.79 5.35
CA TYR A 28 0.89 -7.78 6.81
C TYR A 28 -0.51 -7.47 7.34
N ALA A 29 -1.15 -6.39 6.88
CA ALA A 29 -2.46 -6.00 7.41
C ALA A 29 -3.54 -7.04 7.11
N MET A 30 -3.52 -7.63 5.91
CA MET A 30 -4.48 -8.66 5.50
C MET A 30 -4.34 -9.92 6.36
N GLU A 31 -3.10 -10.34 6.63
CA GLU A 31 -2.79 -11.47 7.52
C GLU A 31 -3.32 -11.21 8.95
N GLN A 32 -2.97 -10.07 9.53
CA GLN A 32 -3.34 -9.74 10.91
C GLN A 32 -4.85 -9.51 11.11
N LEU A 33 -5.55 -9.03 10.08
CA LEU A 33 -7.00 -8.81 10.10
C LEU A 33 -7.82 -10.02 9.64
N GLY A 34 -7.16 -11.09 9.17
CA GLY A 34 -7.81 -12.28 8.63
C GLY A 34 -8.71 -11.97 7.42
N ILE A 35 -8.28 -11.03 6.57
CA ILE A 35 -9.03 -10.60 5.38
C ILE A 35 -8.59 -11.44 4.18
N THR A 36 -9.56 -11.94 3.42
CA THR A 36 -9.31 -12.47 2.06
C THR A 36 -9.35 -11.29 1.07
N PRO A 37 -8.41 -11.18 0.11
CA PRO A 37 -8.35 -10.07 -0.84
C PRO A 37 -9.68 -9.75 -1.56
N TYR A 38 -9.70 -8.54 -2.15
CA TYR A 38 -10.70 -8.01 -3.08
C TYR A 38 -11.97 -7.41 -2.48
N PHE A 39 -12.50 -7.95 -1.38
CA PHE A 39 -13.80 -7.56 -0.81
C PHE A 39 -13.73 -7.42 0.71
N ASP A 40 -14.77 -6.79 1.28
CA ASP A 40 -14.93 -6.61 2.72
C ASP A 40 -13.76 -5.86 3.40
N LEU A 41 -13.13 -4.97 2.65
CA LEU A 41 -12.06 -4.12 3.12
C LEU A 41 -12.19 -2.69 2.61
N LYS A 42 -11.67 -1.76 3.39
CA LYS A 42 -11.39 -0.38 2.97
C LYS A 42 -9.92 -0.08 3.23
N VAL A 43 -9.30 0.63 2.30
CA VAL A 43 -7.91 1.10 2.42
C VAL A 43 -7.92 2.62 2.34
N GLU A 44 -7.39 3.30 3.36
CA GLU A 44 -7.15 4.74 3.36
C GLU A 44 -5.65 4.99 3.37
N VAL A 45 -5.16 5.79 2.42
CA VAL A 45 -3.73 6.11 2.28
C VAL A 45 -3.56 7.62 2.38
N GLU A 46 -2.63 8.07 3.21
CA GLU A 46 -2.18 9.46 3.27
C GLU A 46 -0.72 9.49 2.82
N CYS A 47 -0.44 10.14 1.68
CA CYS A 47 0.92 10.18 1.10
C CYS A 47 1.10 11.35 0.12
N PRO A 48 2.36 11.66 -0.28
CA PRO A 48 2.64 12.65 -1.32
C PRO A 48 1.95 12.34 -2.64
N PRO A 49 1.54 13.37 -3.41
CA PRO A 49 0.72 13.17 -4.60
C PRO A 49 1.48 12.55 -5.78
N LYS A 50 2.82 12.52 -5.74
CA LYS A 50 3.68 12.15 -6.86
C LYS A 50 4.61 10.96 -6.54
N PRO A 51 5.09 10.23 -7.58
CA PRO A 51 6.18 9.28 -7.43
C PRO A 51 7.45 9.91 -6.84
N PRO A 52 8.35 9.11 -6.23
CA PRO A 52 8.28 7.65 -6.13
C PRO A 52 7.42 7.15 -4.97
N VAL A 53 7.07 7.99 -3.99
CA VAL A 53 6.30 7.56 -2.81
C VAL A 53 4.92 7.04 -3.23
N ARG A 54 4.22 7.76 -4.12
CA ARG A 54 2.88 7.40 -4.61
C ARG A 54 2.79 5.96 -5.19
N CYS A 55 3.90 5.37 -5.64
CA CYS A 55 3.95 3.99 -6.14
C CYS A 55 3.52 2.94 -5.10
N LEU A 56 3.56 3.27 -3.80
CA LEU A 56 3.07 2.39 -2.74
C LEU A 56 1.57 2.07 -2.86
N VAL A 57 0.80 2.98 -3.47
CA VAL A 57 -0.64 2.79 -3.70
C VAL A 57 -0.87 1.61 -4.64
N ASP A 58 -0.06 1.44 -5.68
CA ASP A 58 -0.18 0.31 -6.61
C ASP A 58 0.11 -1.02 -5.93
N GLY A 59 1.12 -1.06 -5.06
CA GLY A 59 1.42 -2.25 -4.26
C GLY A 59 0.27 -2.64 -3.34
N LEU A 60 -0.39 -1.66 -2.72
CA LEU A 60 -1.60 -1.88 -1.92
C LEU A 60 -2.75 -2.40 -2.79
N GLN A 61 -2.99 -1.80 -3.96
CA GLN A 61 -4.07 -2.24 -4.85
C GLN A 61 -3.89 -3.70 -5.29
N LEU A 62 -2.66 -4.06 -5.66
CA LEU A 62 -2.34 -5.40 -6.15
C LEU A 62 -2.49 -6.48 -5.07
N VAL A 63 -2.05 -6.22 -3.85
CA VAL A 63 -2.08 -7.22 -2.76
C VAL A 63 -3.44 -7.30 -2.10
N THR A 64 -4.04 -6.15 -1.79
CA THR A 64 -5.30 -6.11 -1.04
C THR A 64 -6.50 -6.33 -1.95
N GLY A 65 -6.37 -6.02 -3.24
CA GLY A 65 -7.47 -6.01 -4.19
C GLY A 65 -8.46 -4.86 -3.97
N ALA A 66 -8.14 -3.90 -3.08
CA ALA A 66 -8.84 -2.65 -2.96
C ALA A 66 -8.34 -1.68 -4.03
N THR A 67 -9.20 -1.29 -4.95
CA THR A 67 -8.80 -0.56 -6.15
C THR A 67 -9.60 0.72 -6.31
N TYR A 68 -9.05 1.68 -7.04
CA TYR A 68 -9.76 2.92 -7.36
C TYR A 68 -11.11 2.64 -8.03
N GLY A 69 -11.15 1.69 -8.97
CA GLY A 69 -12.39 1.32 -9.69
C GLY A 69 -13.44 0.66 -8.80
N LYS A 70 -13.04 -0.01 -7.72
CA LYS A 70 -13.97 -0.58 -6.72
C LYS A 70 -14.38 0.43 -5.64
N ALA A 71 -13.82 1.64 -5.67
CA ALA A 71 -14.07 2.71 -4.70
C ALA A 71 -13.83 2.29 -3.23
N ASN A 72 -12.98 1.28 -3.00
CA ASN A 72 -12.62 0.81 -1.66
C ASN A 72 -11.16 1.11 -1.28
N ILE A 73 -10.46 1.91 -2.09
CA ILE A 73 -9.24 2.63 -1.71
C ILE A 73 -9.48 4.15 -1.82
N LEU A 74 -9.07 4.89 -0.79
CA LEU A 74 -9.10 6.34 -0.76
C LEU A 74 -7.68 6.85 -0.54
N VAL A 75 -7.22 7.77 -1.39
CA VAL A 75 -5.91 8.40 -1.25
C VAL A 75 -6.10 9.88 -0.94
N LYS A 76 -5.56 10.31 0.20
CA LYS A 76 -5.51 11.69 0.67
C LYS A 76 -4.10 12.22 0.49
N GLU A 77 -3.97 13.33 -0.23
CA GLU A 77 -2.68 13.90 -0.59
C GLU A 77 -2.13 14.75 0.55
N GLN A 78 -0.88 14.50 0.98
CA GLN A 78 -0.16 15.31 1.96
C GLN A 78 1.36 15.04 1.90
N ASN A 79 2.19 15.92 2.45
CA ASN A 79 3.65 15.85 2.36
C ASN A 79 4.39 15.63 3.70
N LYS A 80 3.67 15.34 4.79
CA LYS A 80 4.21 15.20 6.14
C LYS A 80 4.61 13.77 6.50
N HIS A 81 3.82 12.78 6.11
CA HIS A 81 4.05 11.38 6.48
C HIS A 81 3.47 10.43 5.43
N VAL A 82 3.76 9.15 5.55
CA VAL A 82 3.07 8.10 4.81
C VAL A 82 2.32 7.25 5.81
N ARG A 83 0.99 7.23 5.71
CA ARG A 83 0.12 6.44 6.59
C ARG A 83 -0.85 5.61 5.76
N VAL A 84 -1.02 4.36 6.14
CA VAL A 84 -1.96 3.42 5.53
C VAL A 84 -2.84 2.86 6.63
N LYS A 85 -4.16 2.96 6.47
CA LYS A 85 -5.14 2.33 7.33
C LYS A 85 -5.94 1.32 6.52
N ILE A 86 -6.03 0.09 7.03
CA ILE A 86 -6.79 -0.99 6.41
C ILE A 86 -7.83 -1.46 7.41
N THR A 87 -9.10 -1.46 6.99
CA THR A 87 -10.24 -1.83 7.83
C THR A 87 -10.93 -3.05 7.24
N ASN A 88 -11.14 -4.09 8.05
CA ASN A 88 -12.01 -5.21 7.74
C ASN A 88 -13.47 -4.78 7.97
N THR A 89 -14.27 -4.65 6.91
CA THR A 89 -15.63 -4.11 7.04
C THR A 89 -16.64 -5.12 7.57
N LYS A 90 -16.28 -6.41 7.67
CA LYS A 90 -17.15 -7.44 8.27
C LYS A 90 -17.23 -7.36 9.80
N ASN A 91 -16.12 -6.96 10.43
CA ASN A 91 -16.01 -6.96 11.90
C ASN A 91 -15.47 -5.62 12.47
N ASN A 92 -15.28 -4.61 11.63
CA ASN A 92 -14.76 -3.28 11.97
C ASN A 92 -13.39 -3.28 12.67
N ARG A 93 -12.60 -4.35 12.55
CA ARG A 93 -11.20 -4.35 13.00
C ARG A 93 -10.35 -3.59 11.99
N GLU A 94 -9.36 -2.85 12.48
CA GLU A 94 -8.48 -2.06 11.64
C GLU A 94 -7.03 -2.12 12.10
N ILE A 95 -6.13 -1.89 11.14
CA ILE A 95 -4.71 -1.68 11.36
C ILE A 95 -4.31 -0.38 10.70
N GLN A 96 -3.54 0.42 11.42
CA GLN A 96 -2.91 1.62 10.91
C GLN A 96 -1.39 1.46 10.96
N ILE A 97 -0.73 1.73 9.84
CA ILE A 97 0.72 1.67 9.69
C ILE A 97 1.18 3.04 9.24
N GLU A 98 2.19 3.57 9.93
CA GLU A 98 2.88 4.79 9.55
C GLU A 98 4.33 4.45 9.22
N LEU A 99 4.80 4.91 8.06
CA LEU A 99 6.17 4.72 7.65
C LEU A 99 7.08 5.58 8.52
N HIS A 100 8.13 4.99 9.09
CA HIS A 100 9.10 5.74 9.86
C HIS A 100 9.72 6.86 8.99
N PRO A 101 9.87 8.09 9.50
CA PRO A 101 10.31 9.25 8.71
C PRO A 101 11.68 9.07 8.06
N ASP A 102 12.53 8.22 8.63
CA ASP A 102 13.85 7.90 8.07
C ASP A 102 13.80 7.01 6.81
N ILE A 103 12.70 6.30 6.54
CA ILE A 103 12.64 5.35 5.42
C ILE A 103 12.81 6.07 4.08
N PRO A 104 12.09 7.15 3.77
CA PRO A 104 12.35 7.94 2.56
C PRO A 104 13.81 8.40 2.43
N ILE A 105 14.39 8.90 3.53
CA ILE A 105 15.79 9.37 3.56
C ILE A 105 16.76 8.24 3.26
N LYS A 106 16.54 7.05 3.83
CA LYS A 106 17.38 5.87 3.60
C LYS A 106 17.27 5.37 2.15
N ILE A 107 16.06 5.37 1.59
CA ILE A 107 15.83 4.95 0.20
C ILE A 107 16.52 5.91 -0.78
N GLU A 108 16.41 7.22 -0.58
CA GLU A 108 17.09 8.21 -1.43
C GLU A 108 18.62 8.01 -1.45
N ARG A 109 19.22 7.63 -0.32
CA ARG A 109 20.66 7.32 -0.25
C ARG A 109 21.07 6.08 -1.04
N TRP A 110 20.16 5.15 -1.35
CA TRP A 110 20.48 3.97 -2.16
C TRP A 110 20.54 4.25 -3.66
N TYR A 111 20.01 5.39 -4.10
CA TYR A 111 20.02 5.83 -5.49
C TYR A 111 21.23 6.73 -5.83
N GLN A 112 22.08 7.04 -4.86
CA GLN A 112 23.34 7.78 -5.04
C GLN A 112 24.52 6.81 -5.08
#